data_AF-A0A4Q5NY53-F1
#
_entry.id   AF-A0A4Q5NY53-F1
#
_cell.length_a   1.000
_cell.length_b   1.000
_cell.length_c   1.000
_cell.angle_alpha   90.00
_cell.angle_beta   90.00
_cell.angle_gamma   90.00
#
_symmetry.space_group_name_H-M   'P 1'
#
loop_
_entity.id
_entity.type
_entity.pdbx_description
1 polymer ?
#
loop_
_entity_poly.entity_id
_entity_poly.type
_entity_poly.pdbx_seq_one_letter_code
_entity_poly.pdbx_strand_id
1 'polypeptide(L)'
;MSLFEDIMSLAVQLPRDERERLGKALGLKIEAPKNLFPMAKAPDLSVTDPAAWKARERGHAVLNTPHVQGATGADAIRGMWSHIELPDTAADSEWAETVSQLLPGTPVVVHSSVALDLALGGEATRTFWATLPVEVRLATPTYLSLLEGCEDEGQRQRVHEFVAPFAVLSLGPMASNRAVQLMLTGDGELSALDALIAATALAHEIPLVTLTPEIFQNVAGLEVVVLA
;
A
#
# COMPACT_ATOMS: atom_id res chain seq x y z
N MET A 1 -25.65 -12.42 -21.15
CA MET A 1 -26.08 -12.40 -19.75
C MET A 1 -27.50 -12.89 -19.68
N SER A 2 -27.82 -13.76 -18.71
CA SER A 2 -29.19 -14.23 -18.57
C SER A 2 -30.04 -13.16 -17.89
N LEU A 3 -31.31 -13.07 -18.27
CA LEU A 3 -32.26 -12.12 -17.68
C LEU A 3 -32.38 -12.27 -16.14
N PHE A 4 -32.00 -13.43 -15.62
CA PHE A 4 -31.91 -13.71 -14.19
C PHE A 4 -30.72 -13.00 -13.52
N GLU A 5 -29.55 -12.97 -14.16
CA GLU A 5 -28.35 -12.32 -13.61
C GLU A 5 -28.53 -10.80 -13.52
N ASP A 6 -29.16 -10.18 -14.52
CA ASP A 6 -29.45 -8.75 -14.53
C ASP A 6 -30.45 -8.37 -13.42
N ILE A 7 -31.47 -9.20 -13.20
CA ILE A 7 -32.45 -8.99 -12.11
C ILE A 7 -31.78 -9.16 -10.74
N MET A 8 -30.89 -10.14 -10.58
CA MET A 8 -30.18 -10.36 -9.32
C MET A 8 -29.17 -9.24 -9.01
N SER A 9 -28.49 -8.72 -10.03
CA SER A 9 -27.56 -7.58 -9.89
C SER A 9 -28.30 -6.30 -9.47
N LEU A 10 -29.46 -6.02 -10.08
CA LEU A 10 -30.34 -4.91 -9.70
C LEU A 10 -30.88 -5.06 -8.27
N ALA A 11 -31.27 -6.28 -7.87
CA ALA A 11 -31.82 -6.53 -6.54
C ALA A 11 -30.82 -6.24 -5.40
N VAL A 12 -29.52 -6.41 -5.63
CA VAL A 12 -28.47 -6.12 -4.62
C VAL A 12 -28.31 -4.63 -4.37
N GLN A 13 -28.60 -3.79 -5.36
CA GLN A 13 -28.44 -2.33 -5.27
C GLN A 13 -29.66 -1.63 -4.65
N LEU A 14 -30.78 -2.33 -4.44
CA LEU A 14 -31.98 -1.73 -3.88
C LEU A 14 -31.87 -1.44 -2.36
N PRO A 15 -32.47 -0.32 -1.89
CA PRO A 15 -32.72 -0.08 -0.48
C PRO A 15 -33.38 -1.28 0.22
N ARG A 16 -33.10 -1.44 1.52
CA ARG A 16 -33.49 -2.65 2.28
C ARG A 16 -35.01 -2.87 2.29
N ASP A 17 -35.78 -1.80 2.43
CA ASP A 17 -37.24 -1.80 2.41
C ASP A 17 -37.82 -2.19 1.04
N GLU A 18 -37.17 -1.81 -0.06
CA GLU A 18 -37.57 -2.20 -1.41
C GLU A 18 -37.25 -3.68 -1.69
N ARG A 19 -36.12 -4.19 -1.20
CA ARG A 19 -35.79 -5.63 -1.27
C ARG A 19 -36.81 -6.50 -0.53
N GLU A 20 -37.27 -6.06 0.63
CA GLU A 20 -38.30 -6.76 1.41
C GLU A 20 -39.65 -6.79 0.68
N ARG A 21 -40.04 -5.67 0.02
CA ARG A 21 -41.24 -5.63 -0.82
C ARG A 21 -41.13 -6.55 -2.03
N LEU A 22 -39.98 -6.56 -2.73
CA LEU A 22 -39.73 -7.42 -3.88
C LEU A 22 -39.80 -8.90 -3.49
N GLY A 23 -39.15 -9.29 -2.38
CA GLY A 23 -39.19 -10.66 -1.86
C GLY A 23 -40.62 -11.11 -1.55
N LYS A 24 -41.44 -10.24 -0.95
CA LYS A 24 -42.86 -10.50 -0.68
C LYS A 24 -43.68 -10.67 -1.96
N ALA A 25 -43.42 -9.84 -2.99
CA ALA A 25 -44.11 -9.91 -4.27
C ALA A 25 -43.76 -11.20 -5.05
N LEU A 26 -42.53 -11.69 -4.92
CA LEU A 26 -42.08 -12.94 -5.53
C LEU A 26 -42.50 -14.20 -4.76
N GLY A 27 -43.27 -14.06 -3.67
CA GLY A 27 -43.68 -15.20 -2.84
C GLY A 27 -42.53 -15.85 -2.06
N LEU A 28 -41.35 -15.22 -2.05
CA LEU A 28 -40.21 -15.70 -1.29
C LEU A 28 -40.42 -15.33 0.18
N LYS A 29 -40.65 -16.33 1.02
CA LYS A 29 -40.51 -16.17 2.47
C LYS A 29 -39.03 -16.03 2.78
N ILE A 30 -38.51 -14.81 2.65
CA ILE A 30 -37.19 -14.46 3.18
C ILE A 30 -37.37 -14.42 4.70
N GLU A 31 -37.21 -15.58 5.34
CA GLU A 31 -37.01 -15.61 6.79
C GLU A 31 -35.71 -14.84 7.03
N ALA A 32 -35.84 -13.59 7.50
CA ALA A 32 -34.70 -12.82 7.94
C ALA A 32 -33.88 -13.73 8.86
N PRO A 33 -32.57 -13.95 8.60
CA PRO A 33 -31.77 -14.81 9.46
C PRO A 33 -31.85 -14.21 10.87
N LYS A 34 -32.64 -14.87 11.73
CA LYS A 34 -32.76 -14.51 13.14
C LYS A 34 -31.39 -14.75 13.75
N ASN A 35 -30.64 -13.67 13.91
CA ASN A 35 -29.46 -13.59 14.77
C ASN A 35 -28.43 -14.70 14.55
N LEU A 36 -27.79 -14.74 13.38
CA LEU A 36 -26.55 -15.50 13.20
C LEU A 36 -25.30 -14.75 13.71
N PHE A 37 -25.45 -13.53 14.22
CA PHE A 37 -24.36 -12.81 14.87
C PHE A 37 -24.56 -12.79 16.39
N PRO A 38 -23.78 -13.59 17.16
CA PRO A 38 -23.87 -13.64 18.62
C PRO A 38 -23.41 -12.35 19.34
N MET A 39 -23.07 -11.28 18.60
CA MET A 39 -22.47 -10.07 19.19
C MET A 39 -23.48 -8.98 19.58
N ALA A 40 -24.77 -9.09 19.24
CA ALA A 40 -25.74 -8.03 19.50
C ALA A 40 -26.16 -7.87 20.98
N LYS A 41 -25.59 -8.66 21.89
CA LYS A 41 -25.78 -8.56 23.36
C LYS A 41 -24.47 -8.46 24.14
N ALA A 42 -23.36 -8.14 23.50
CA ALA A 42 -22.15 -7.81 24.24
C ALA A 42 -22.38 -6.46 24.97
N PRO A 43 -22.16 -6.38 26.30
CA PRO A 43 -22.20 -5.09 27.00
C PRO A 43 -21.20 -4.13 26.34
N ASP A 44 -21.59 -2.87 26.20
CA ASP A 44 -20.69 -1.82 25.71
C ASP A 44 -19.60 -1.56 26.76
N LEU A 45 -18.52 -2.33 26.66
CA LEU A 45 -17.37 -2.30 27.56
C LEU A 45 -16.29 -1.32 27.08
N SER A 46 -16.56 -0.55 26.02
CA SER A 46 -15.65 0.50 25.53
C SER A 46 -15.41 1.62 26.56
N VAL A 47 -16.21 1.65 27.64
CA VAL A 47 -16.12 2.62 28.74
C VAL A 47 -15.23 2.15 29.90
N THR A 48 -14.85 0.87 29.98
CA THR A 48 -14.11 0.35 31.14
C THR A 48 -12.78 -0.30 30.76
N ASP A 49 -11.71 0.40 31.10
CA ASP A 49 -10.32 -0.04 31.21
C ASP A 49 -9.75 -0.84 30.01
N PRO A 50 -9.11 -0.13 29.04
CA PRO A 50 -8.42 -0.74 27.91
C PRO A 50 -7.35 -1.77 28.30
N ALA A 51 -6.75 -1.65 29.49
CA ALA A 51 -5.76 -2.61 29.98
C ALA A 51 -6.39 -3.95 30.39
N ALA A 52 -7.56 -3.90 31.01
CA ALA A 52 -8.33 -5.09 31.37
C ALA A 52 -8.89 -5.82 30.13
N TRP A 53 -9.27 -5.07 29.08
CA TRP A 53 -9.68 -5.64 27.81
C TRP A 53 -8.51 -6.36 27.10
N LYS A 54 -7.34 -5.71 27.00
CA LYS A 54 -6.12 -6.31 26.43
C LYS A 54 -5.68 -7.59 27.15
N ALA A 55 -5.86 -7.69 28.46
CA ALA A 55 -5.50 -8.88 29.23
C ALA A 55 -6.42 -10.10 28.98
N ARG A 56 -7.63 -9.89 28.45
CA ARG A 56 -8.65 -10.94 28.23
C ARG A 56 -8.72 -11.47 26.81
N GLU A 57 -8.35 -10.69 25.79
CA GLU A 57 -8.28 -11.16 24.40
C GLU A 57 -7.02 -12.01 24.16
N ARG A 58 -7.11 -13.31 24.43
CA ARG A 58 -6.06 -14.30 24.10
C ARG A 58 -6.29 -15.03 22.76
N GLY A 59 -7.30 -14.61 21.99
CA GLY A 59 -7.79 -15.34 20.80
C GLY A 59 -7.60 -14.65 19.46
N HIS A 60 -7.37 -13.34 19.44
CA HIS A 60 -6.99 -12.61 18.24
C HIS A 60 -5.52 -12.24 18.34
N ALA A 61 -4.73 -12.59 17.32
CA ALA A 61 -3.33 -12.26 17.22
C ALA A 61 -3.16 -10.74 17.07
N VAL A 62 -3.38 -10.00 18.15
CA VAL A 62 -2.83 -8.66 18.30
C VAL A 62 -1.35 -8.89 18.56
N LEU A 63 -0.54 -8.74 17.50
CA LEU A 63 0.91 -8.73 17.62
C LEU A 63 1.27 -7.58 18.57
N ASN A 64 1.48 -7.92 19.84
CA ASN A 64 1.97 -7.01 20.85
C ASN A 64 3.46 -6.86 20.60
N THR A 65 3.84 -6.07 19.59
CA THR A 65 5.24 -5.70 19.39
C THR A 65 5.61 -4.74 20.52
N PRO A 66 6.60 -5.10 21.37
CA PRO A 66 7.07 -4.19 22.40
C PRO A 66 7.52 -2.90 21.72
N HIS A 67 7.04 -1.76 22.24
CA HIS A 67 7.45 -0.45 21.75
C HIS A 67 8.91 -0.24 22.17
N VAL A 68 9.84 -0.63 21.30
CA VAL A 68 11.25 -0.31 21.48
C VAL A 68 11.39 1.18 21.20
N GLN A 69 12.07 1.91 22.08
CA GLN A 69 12.51 3.29 21.78
C GLN A 69 13.54 3.20 20.63
N GLY A 70 13.04 3.20 19.40
CA GLY A 70 13.80 3.16 18.15
C GLY A 70 13.57 4.40 17.31
N ALA A 71 14.43 4.60 16.31
CA ALA A 71 14.19 5.59 15.27
C ALA A 71 12.88 5.25 14.52
N THR A 72 12.10 6.26 14.13
CA THR A 72 10.84 6.07 13.38
C THR A 72 10.93 6.78 12.04
N GLY A 73 10.12 6.35 11.06
CA GLY A 73 10.14 6.91 9.72
C GLY A 73 11.48 6.68 9.02
N ALA A 74 11.95 7.64 8.24
CA ALA A 74 13.15 7.50 7.39
C ALA A 74 14.41 7.07 8.17
N ASP A 75 14.59 7.57 9.39
CA ASP A 75 15.74 7.21 10.23
C ASP A 75 15.71 5.74 10.69
N ALA A 76 14.55 5.08 10.67
CA ALA A 76 14.43 3.69 11.11
C ALA A 76 15.22 2.74 10.23
N ILE A 77 15.22 2.91 8.89
CA ILE A 77 15.92 2.01 7.95
C ILE A 77 17.27 2.54 7.49
N ARG A 78 17.63 3.77 7.84
CA ARG A 78 18.84 4.41 7.36
C ARG A 78 20.10 3.59 7.66
N GLY A 79 20.91 3.37 6.63
CA GLY A 79 22.18 2.62 6.70
C GLY A 79 22.02 1.15 7.15
N MET A 80 20.80 0.62 7.17
CA MET A 80 20.54 -0.77 7.55
C MET A 80 21.29 -1.76 6.64
N TRP A 81 21.43 -1.43 5.36
CA TRP A 81 22.06 -2.27 4.36
C TRP A 81 23.34 -1.65 3.77
N SER A 82 23.95 -0.67 4.43
CA SER A 82 25.14 0.03 3.90
C SER A 82 26.37 -0.85 3.65
N HIS A 83 26.31 -2.13 4.05
CA HIS A 83 27.35 -3.14 3.81
C HIS A 83 27.09 -3.96 2.52
N ILE A 84 25.92 -3.83 1.91
CA ILE A 84 25.56 -4.48 0.65
C ILE A 84 26.07 -3.59 -0.49
N GLU A 85 26.98 -4.12 -1.30
CA GLU A 85 27.36 -3.50 -2.57
C GLU A 85 26.25 -3.80 -3.58
N LEU A 86 25.42 -2.79 -3.88
CA LEU A 86 24.57 -2.88 -5.06
C LEU A 86 25.40 -2.63 -6.32
N PRO A 87 25.06 -3.25 -7.46
CA PRO A 87 25.59 -2.82 -8.74
C PRO A 87 25.33 -1.31 -8.89
N ASP A 88 26.31 -0.60 -9.44
CA ASP A 88 26.33 0.85 -9.58
C ASP A 88 25.15 1.31 -10.45
N THR A 89 23.99 1.56 -9.84
CA THR A 89 22.74 1.90 -10.54
C THR A 89 22.55 3.41 -10.69
N ALA A 90 23.34 4.24 -10.01
CA ALA A 90 23.06 5.66 -9.84
C ALA A 90 24.08 6.61 -10.48
N ALA A 91 25.31 6.18 -10.79
CA ALA A 91 26.38 7.12 -11.13
C ALA A 91 26.23 7.79 -12.51
N ASP A 92 25.53 7.18 -13.46
CA ASP A 92 25.47 7.62 -14.87
C ASP A 92 24.03 7.87 -15.37
N SER A 93 23.09 8.20 -14.49
CA SER A 93 21.73 8.57 -14.94
C SER A 93 21.76 9.94 -15.64
N GLU A 94 21.48 9.97 -16.93
CA GLU A 94 21.34 11.21 -17.72
C GLU A 94 20.07 12.02 -17.35
N TRP A 95 19.25 11.51 -16.43
CA TRP A 95 17.97 12.10 -16.09
C TRP A 95 18.13 13.22 -15.05
N ALA A 96 17.58 14.39 -15.36
CA ALA A 96 17.56 15.51 -14.42
C ALA A 96 16.61 15.23 -13.25
N GLU A 97 17.03 15.64 -12.04
CA GLU A 97 16.16 15.64 -10.86
C GLU A 97 14.90 16.48 -11.14
N THR A 98 13.73 15.88 -10.97
CA THR A 98 12.42 16.52 -11.23
C THR A 98 11.54 16.58 -10.00
N VAL A 99 11.91 15.91 -8.89
CA VAL A 99 11.15 15.96 -7.62
C VAL A 99 10.96 17.39 -7.12
N SER A 100 11.97 18.26 -7.28
CA SER A 100 11.92 19.66 -6.87
C SER A 100 10.90 20.51 -7.63
N GLN A 101 10.36 20.01 -8.75
CA GLN A 101 9.35 20.69 -9.56
C GLN A 101 7.91 20.45 -9.08
N LEU A 102 7.71 19.45 -8.20
CA LEU A 102 6.41 19.15 -7.65
C LEU A 102 5.95 20.25 -6.68
N LEU A 103 4.63 20.50 -6.67
CA LEU A 103 4.06 21.44 -5.71
C LEU A 103 4.14 20.86 -4.29
N PRO A 104 4.39 21.71 -3.28
CA PRO A 104 4.41 21.25 -1.90
C PRO A 104 3.11 20.53 -1.49
N GLY A 105 3.25 19.37 -0.85
CA GLY A 105 2.12 18.52 -0.44
C GLY A 105 1.47 17.70 -1.56
N THR A 106 2.02 17.70 -2.77
CA THR A 106 1.55 16.79 -3.84
C THR A 106 1.70 15.34 -3.37
N PRO A 107 0.65 14.50 -3.45
CA PRO A 107 0.76 13.10 -3.09
C PRO A 107 1.57 12.34 -4.16
N VAL A 108 2.51 11.51 -3.72
CA VAL A 108 3.34 10.69 -4.61
C VAL A 108 3.42 9.25 -4.13
N VAL A 109 3.57 8.30 -5.05
CA VAL A 109 4.01 6.94 -4.72
C VAL A 109 5.51 6.89 -4.82
N VAL A 110 6.16 6.35 -3.80
CA VAL A 110 7.61 6.11 -3.83
C VAL A 110 7.91 4.68 -4.26
N HIS A 111 8.75 4.54 -5.29
CA HIS A 111 9.27 3.27 -5.76
C HIS A 111 10.21 2.61 -4.73
N SER A 112 10.36 1.28 -4.77
CA SER A 112 11.25 0.55 -3.86
C SER A 112 12.70 1.02 -3.97
N SER A 113 13.19 1.42 -5.15
CA SER A 113 14.57 1.90 -5.32
C SER A 113 14.91 3.08 -4.42
N VAL A 114 13.99 4.03 -4.22
CA VAL A 114 14.18 5.20 -3.36
C VAL A 114 14.25 4.83 -1.87
N ALA A 115 13.42 3.87 -1.44
CA ALA A 115 13.46 3.39 -0.06
C ALA A 115 14.67 2.50 0.23
N LEU A 116 15.07 1.68 -0.75
CA LEU A 116 16.28 0.86 -0.70
C LEU A 116 17.53 1.73 -0.64
N ASP A 117 17.64 2.75 -1.49
CA ASP A 117 18.78 3.67 -1.47
C ASP A 117 18.90 4.44 -0.14
N LEU A 118 17.78 4.87 0.46
CA LEU A 118 17.79 5.41 1.82
C LEU A 118 18.37 4.41 2.83
N ALA A 119 17.98 3.14 2.72
CA ALA A 119 18.46 2.08 3.60
C ALA A 119 19.94 1.73 3.37
N LEU A 120 20.46 1.95 2.17
CA LEU A 120 21.89 1.86 1.84
C LEU A 120 22.67 3.09 2.30
N GLY A 121 21.97 4.21 2.54
CA GLY A 121 22.54 5.45 3.05
C GLY A 121 22.82 6.51 1.97
N GLY A 122 22.14 6.43 0.82
CA GLY A 122 22.26 7.40 -0.27
C GLY A 122 21.93 8.84 0.18
N GLU A 123 22.72 9.80 -0.31
CA GLU A 123 22.64 11.20 0.13
C GLU A 123 21.42 11.93 -0.45
N ALA A 124 21.09 11.67 -1.72
CA ALA A 124 19.94 12.25 -2.40
C ALA A 124 18.63 11.84 -1.71
N THR A 125 18.44 10.53 -1.47
CA THR A 125 17.27 10.02 -0.74
C THR A 125 17.22 10.52 0.68
N ARG A 126 18.35 10.55 1.41
CA ARG A 126 18.40 11.14 2.75
C ARG A 126 17.91 12.60 2.76
N THR A 127 18.31 13.40 1.78
CA THR A 127 17.89 14.81 1.66
C THR A 127 16.40 14.92 1.33
N PHE A 128 15.91 14.09 0.41
CA PHE A 128 14.50 13.97 0.08
C PHE A 128 13.63 13.64 1.31
N TRP A 129 14.02 12.63 2.08
CA TRP A 129 13.28 12.21 3.27
C TRP A 129 13.40 13.16 4.47
N ALA A 130 14.46 13.99 4.54
CA ALA A 130 14.61 15.00 5.59
C ALA A 130 13.74 16.24 5.36
N THR A 131 13.46 16.57 4.09
CA THR A 131 12.71 17.78 3.72
C THR A 131 11.26 17.50 3.36
N LEU A 132 10.94 16.30 2.88
CA LEU A 132 9.60 15.83 2.46
C LEU A 132 8.74 16.96 1.89
N PRO A 133 9.10 17.51 0.72
CA PRO A 133 8.30 18.56 0.09
C PRO A 133 6.92 18.04 -0.35
N VAL A 134 6.72 16.72 -0.40
CA VAL A 134 5.57 16.02 -0.95
C VAL A 134 4.91 15.10 0.08
N GLU A 135 3.64 14.76 -0.12
CA GLU A 135 2.94 13.77 0.71
C GLU A 135 3.30 12.36 0.22
N VAL A 136 4.23 11.70 0.91
CA VAL A 136 4.69 10.37 0.52
C VAL A 136 3.67 9.29 0.87
N ARG A 137 3.38 8.44 -0.12
CA ARG A 137 2.63 7.19 0.02
C ARG A 137 3.46 6.01 -0.44
N LEU A 138 3.27 4.87 0.21
CA LEU A 138 3.96 3.63 -0.13
C LEU A 138 2.97 2.65 -0.73
N ALA A 139 3.32 2.02 -1.85
CA ALA A 139 2.54 0.91 -2.35
C ALA A 139 2.82 -0.35 -1.50
N THR A 140 1.83 -1.22 -1.32
CA THR A 140 2.05 -2.52 -0.63
C THR A 140 3.24 -3.33 -1.23
N PRO A 141 3.43 -3.40 -2.57
CA PRO A 141 4.61 -4.05 -3.14
C PRO A 141 5.94 -3.41 -2.73
N THR A 142 5.98 -2.08 -2.55
CA THR A 142 7.18 -1.39 -2.03
C THR A 142 7.53 -1.91 -0.64
N TYR A 143 6.54 -2.05 0.23
CA TYR A 143 6.75 -2.60 1.57
C TYR A 143 7.18 -4.08 1.53
N LEU A 144 6.55 -4.89 0.68
CA LEU A 144 6.93 -6.30 0.51
C LEU A 144 8.37 -6.45 0.01
N SER A 145 8.80 -5.60 -0.94
CA SER A 145 10.18 -5.58 -1.43
C SER A 145 11.19 -5.28 -0.33
N LEU A 146 10.89 -4.34 0.57
CA LEU A 146 11.75 -4.05 1.72
C LEU A 146 11.80 -5.23 2.71
N LEU A 147 10.67 -5.89 2.95
CA LEU A 147 10.62 -7.06 3.84
C LEU A 147 11.35 -8.27 3.27
N GLU A 148 11.36 -8.44 1.95
CA GLU A 148 12.10 -9.50 1.26
C GLU A 148 13.62 -9.36 1.48
N GLY A 149 14.13 -8.13 1.59
CA GLY A 149 15.53 -7.86 1.89
C GLY A 149 15.93 -8.06 3.35
N CYS A 150 14.99 -8.32 4.26
CA CYS A 150 15.28 -8.46 5.69
C CYS A 150 15.77 -9.87 6.06
N GLU A 151 16.96 -9.96 6.64
CA GLU A 151 17.57 -11.23 7.06
C GLU A 151 17.09 -11.70 8.44
N ASP A 152 16.76 -10.76 9.33
CA ASP A 152 16.41 -11.02 10.72
C ASP A 152 15.19 -10.23 11.20
N GLU A 153 14.72 -10.53 12.42
CA GLU A 153 13.55 -9.89 13.01
C GLU A 153 13.78 -8.42 13.35
N GLY A 154 15.01 -8.04 13.68
CA GLY A 154 15.37 -6.65 13.95
C GLY A 154 15.25 -5.80 12.69
N GLN A 155 15.71 -6.29 11.54
CA GLN A 155 15.53 -5.62 10.24
C GLN A 155 14.04 -5.49 9.89
N ARG A 156 13.25 -6.55 10.05
CA ARG A 156 11.79 -6.50 9.82
C ARG A 156 11.10 -5.46 10.71
N GLN A 157 11.47 -5.39 11.97
CA GLN A 157 10.94 -4.38 12.90
C GLN A 157 11.32 -2.96 12.48
N ARG A 158 12.57 -2.72 12.04
CA ARG A 158 13.01 -1.42 11.52
C ARG A 158 12.25 -1.00 10.26
N VAL A 159 12.00 -1.93 9.32
CA VAL A 159 11.18 -1.64 8.14
C VAL A 159 9.75 -1.29 8.55
N HIS A 160 9.17 -2.02 9.51
CA HIS A 160 7.85 -1.68 10.04
C HIS A 160 7.81 -0.26 10.65
N GLU A 161 8.82 0.11 11.44
CA GLU A 161 8.98 1.45 12.01
C GLU A 161 9.19 2.55 10.97
N PHE A 162 9.82 2.22 9.84
CA PHE A 162 9.93 3.10 8.68
C PHE A 162 8.58 3.32 7.99
N VAL A 163 7.80 2.26 7.78
CA VAL A 163 6.54 2.34 7.05
C VAL A 163 5.41 2.97 7.88
N ALA A 164 5.43 2.79 9.20
CA ALA A 164 4.38 3.23 10.13
C ALA A 164 3.84 4.68 9.96
N PRO A 165 4.67 5.72 9.70
CA PRO A 165 4.18 7.08 9.50
C PRO A 165 3.57 7.36 8.12
N PHE A 166 3.70 6.45 7.15
CA PHE A 166 3.25 6.68 5.76
C PHE A 166 1.92 5.98 5.47
N ALA A 167 1.13 6.58 4.58
CA ALA A 167 -0.06 5.91 4.06
C ALA A 167 0.37 4.78 3.10
N VAL A 168 0.04 3.53 3.48
CA VAL A 168 0.27 2.36 2.64
C VAL A 168 -0.95 2.10 1.76
N LEU A 169 -0.76 2.20 0.44
CA LEU A 169 -1.77 1.94 -0.56
C LEU A 169 -1.89 0.44 -0.80
N SER A 170 -3.07 -0.09 -0.47
CA SER A 170 -3.42 -1.50 -0.69
C SER A 170 -3.61 -1.80 -2.17
N LEU A 171 -3.22 -3.01 -2.58
CA LEU A 171 -3.50 -3.51 -3.92
C LEU A 171 -5.00 -3.77 -4.08
N GLY A 172 -5.68 -2.89 -4.82
CA GLY A 172 -7.06 -3.08 -5.24
C GLY A 172 -7.17 -3.90 -6.54
N PRO A 173 -8.35 -4.47 -6.85
CA PRO A 173 -8.57 -5.23 -8.08
C PRO A 173 -8.20 -4.46 -9.37
N MET A 174 -8.41 -3.14 -9.38
CA MET A 174 -8.03 -2.29 -10.51
C MET A 174 -6.50 -2.24 -10.71
N ALA A 175 -5.73 -2.01 -9.64
CA ALA A 175 -4.28 -1.99 -9.69
C ALA A 175 -3.72 -3.36 -10.10
N SER A 176 -4.26 -4.46 -9.55
CA SER A 176 -3.84 -5.82 -9.91
C SER A 176 -4.08 -6.13 -11.39
N ASN A 177 -5.27 -5.83 -11.92
CA ASN A 177 -5.57 -6.04 -13.33
C ASN A 177 -4.68 -5.18 -14.24
N ARG A 178 -4.43 -3.93 -13.85
CA ARG A 178 -3.57 -3.02 -14.61
C ARG A 178 -2.12 -3.50 -14.60
N ALA A 179 -1.61 -4.00 -13.48
CA ALA A 179 -0.26 -4.59 -13.41
C ALA A 179 -0.11 -5.77 -14.37
N VAL A 180 -1.10 -6.67 -14.43
CA VAL A 180 -1.10 -7.78 -15.40
C VAL A 180 -1.09 -7.25 -16.83
N GLN A 181 -1.88 -6.22 -17.15
CA GLN A 181 -1.85 -5.60 -18.48
C GLN A 181 -0.48 -5.00 -18.80
N LEU A 182 0.15 -4.30 -17.87
CA LEU A 182 1.49 -3.74 -18.05
C LEU A 182 2.51 -4.83 -18.35
N MET A 183 2.45 -5.96 -17.63
CA MET A 183 3.34 -7.10 -17.88
C MET A 183 3.09 -7.79 -19.23
N LEU A 184 1.84 -7.85 -19.68
CA LEU A 184 1.48 -8.48 -20.96
C LEU A 184 1.79 -7.60 -22.17
N THR A 185 1.81 -6.28 -22.00
CA THR A 185 1.98 -5.31 -23.10
C THR A 185 3.35 -4.68 -23.14
N GLY A 186 4.10 -4.69 -22.04
CA GLY A 186 5.45 -4.17 -21.97
C GLY A 186 6.48 -5.10 -22.62
N ASP A 187 7.62 -4.53 -22.98
CA ASP A 187 8.72 -5.23 -23.66
C ASP A 187 9.57 -6.14 -22.72
N GLY A 188 9.05 -6.45 -21.53
CA GLY A 188 9.65 -7.42 -20.59
C GLY A 188 10.61 -6.83 -19.55
N GLU A 189 10.80 -5.50 -19.50
CA GLU A 189 11.72 -4.86 -18.54
C GLU A 189 11.12 -4.67 -17.13
N LEU A 190 9.79 -4.57 -17.02
CA LEU A 190 9.10 -4.39 -15.74
C LEU A 190 9.00 -5.72 -14.98
N SER A 191 9.54 -5.76 -13.77
CA SER A 191 9.26 -6.88 -12.86
C SER A 191 7.79 -6.86 -12.41
N ALA A 192 7.33 -7.97 -11.82
CA ALA A 192 5.97 -8.03 -11.28
C ALA A 192 5.74 -7.00 -10.15
N LEU A 193 6.76 -6.72 -9.33
CA LEU A 193 6.67 -5.71 -8.28
C LEU A 193 6.61 -4.30 -8.87
N ASP A 194 7.47 -4.00 -9.86
CA ASP A 194 7.48 -2.69 -10.52
C ASP A 194 6.14 -2.41 -11.22
N ALA A 195 5.60 -3.43 -11.91
CA ALA A 195 4.29 -3.34 -12.54
C ALA A 195 3.16 -3.09 -11.53
N LEU A 196 3.22 -3.69 -10.34
CA LEU A 196 2.23 -3.45 -9.27
C LEU A 196 2.37 -2.05 -8.66
N ILE A 197 3.59 -1.54 -8.47
CA ILE A 197 3.85 -0.19 -7.97
C ILE A 197 3.34 0.84 -8.99
N ALA A 198 3.75 0.71 -10.26
CA ALA A 198 3.30 1.57 -11.36
C ALA A 198 1.78 1.54 -11.52
N ALA A 199 1.16 0.36 -11.46
CA ALA A 199 -0.29 0.23 -11.51
C ALA A 199 -1.01 0.87 -10.31
N THR A 200 -0.38 0.86 -9.13
CA THR A 200 -0.92 1.55 -7.95
C THR A 200 -0.88 3.07 -8.15
N ALA A 201 0.24 3.61 -8.64
CA ALA A 201 0.36 5.03 -8.96
C ALA A 201 -0.69 5.46 -10.01
N LEU A 202 -0.85 4.68 -11.09
CA LEU A 202 -1.89 4.89 -12.11
C LEU A 202 -3.31 4.84 -11.54
N ALA A 203 -3.62 3.87 -10.70
CA ALA A 203 -4.96 3.70 -10.14
C ALA A 203 -5.36 4.86 -9.20
N HIS A 204 -4.39 5.52 -8.60
CA HIS A 204 -4.58 6.68 -7.74
C HIS A 204 -4.35 8.03 -8.45
N GLU A 205 -3.97 8.01 -9.73
CA GLU A 205 -3.67 9.20 -10.53
C GLU A 205 -2.62 10.11 -9.86
N ILE A 206 -1.57 9.51 -9.32
CA ILE A 206 -0.49 10.23 -8.63
C ILE A 206 0.88 9.89 -9.21
N PRO A 207 1.86 10.82 -9.17
CA PRO A 207 3.19 10.58 -9.72
C PRO A 207 3.95 9.47 -8.99
N LEU A 208 4.82 8.78 -9.72
CA LEU A 208 5.77 7.79 -9.20
C LEU A 208 7.16 8.42 -9.07
N VAL A 209 7.68 8.50 -7.85
CA VAL A 209 9.06 8.91 -7.59
C VAL A 209 9.98 7.70 -7.62
N THR A 210 11.02 7.75 -8.46
CA THR A 210 11.98 6.64 -8.64
C THR A 210 13.41 7.14 -8.88
N LEU A 211 14.38 6.28 -8.60
CA LEU A 211 15.78 6.45 -9.04
C LEU A 211 16.07 5.83 -10.42
N THR A 212 15.17 4.96 -10.90
CA THR A 212 15.33 4.20 -12.15
C THR A 212 14.16 4.51 -13.09
N PRO A 213 14.12 5.68 -13.72
CA PRO A 213 13.00 6.09 -14.58
C PRO A 213 12.89 5.28 -15.88
N GLU A 214 13.99 4.73 -16.36
CA GLU A 214 14.09 4.01 -17.63
C GLU A 214 13.14 2.81 -17.71
N ILE A 215 12.97 2.05 -16.62
CA ILE A 215 12.06 0.89 -16.59
C ILE A 215 10.57 1.28 -16.66
N PHE A 216 10.25 2.57 -16.46
CA PHE A 216 8.88 3.09 -16.46
C PHE A 216 8.55 3.93 -17.70
N GLN A 217 9.52 4.22 -18.57
CA GLN A 217 9.34 5.14 -19.70
C GLN A 217 8.22 4.74 -20.68
N ASN A 218 7.95 3.44 -20.79
CA ASN A 218 6.95 2.88 -21.70
C ASN A 218 5.56 2.72 -21.04
N VAL A 219 5.40 3.12 -19.78
CA VAL A 219 4.12 2.99 -19.07
C VAL A 219 3.20 4.16 -19.42
N ALA A 220 2.29 3.93 -20.37
CA ALA A 220 1.36 4.96 -20.83
C ALA A 220 0.49 5.53 -19.68
N GLY A 221 0.54 6.87 -19.54
CA GLY A 221 -0.23 7.64 -18.56
C GLY A 221 0.40 7.71 -17.16
N LEU A 222 1.56 7.09 -16.94
CA LEU A 222 2.28 7.21 -15.68
C LEU A 222 3.16 8.46 -15.69
N GLU A 223 2.94 9.35 -14.73
CA GLU A 223 3.85 10.46 -14.47
C GLU A 223 5.02 9.94 -13.63
N VAL A 224 6.23 9.98 -14.20
CA VAL A 224 7.46 9.53 -13.56
C VAL A 224 8.27 10.75 -13.13
N VAL A 225 8.67 10.77 -11.87
CA VAL A 225 9.45 11.83 -11.25
C VAL A 225 10.77 11.24 -10.77
N VAL A 226 11.86 11.86 -11.19
CA VAL A 226 13.22 11.40 -10.97
C VAL A 226 13.80 12.08 -9.73
N LEU A 227 14.31 11.26 -8.82
CA LEU A 227 15.17 11.69 -7.73
C LEU A 227 16.62 11.34 -8.14
N ALA A 228 17.53 12.32 -8.10
CA ALA A 228 18.93 12.17 -8.48
C ALA A 228 19.83 12.87 -7.45
#